data_AF-A0A849RDQ1-F1
#
_entry.id   AF-A0A849RDQ1-F1
#
_cell.length_a   1.000
_cell.length_b   1.000
_cell.length_c   1.000
_cell.angle_alpha   90.00
_cell.angle_beta   90.00
_cell.angle_gamma   90.00
#
_symmetry.space_group_name_H-M   'P 1'
#
loop_
_entity.id
_entity.type
_entity.pdbx_description
1 polymer ?
#
loop_
_entity_poly.entity_id
_entity_poly.type
_entity_poly.pdbx_seq_one_letter_code
_entity_poly.pdbx_strand_id
1 'polypeptide(L)'
;MPEPAVPSLDPLQSLREEFRSHLETFYAQLKLAPPYESVEKAIRTLTTAVHALPKPEQARLSTDPAWRWAQFRQAFDQSGLSKKHRGIIAGLARNRSALDLPPEFDNFLGLFSA
;
A
#
# COMPACT_ATOMS: atom_id res chain seq x y z
N MET A 1 40.19 -3.15 8.51
CA MET A 1 38.84 -3.67 8.80
C MET A 1 37.87 -2.80 8.02
N PRO A 2 37.10 -3.33 7.06
CA PRO A 2 36.08 -2.54 6.37
C PRO A 2 34.91 -2.26 7.33
N GLU A 3 34.49 -1.01 7.40
CA GLU A 3 33.30 -0.58 8.13
C GLU A 3 32.05 -1.30 7.57
N PRO A 4 31.08 -1.70 8.41
CA PRO A 4 29.82 -2.22 7.90
C PRO A 4 29.11 -1.08 7.17
N ALA A 5 28.93 -1.24 5.87
CA ALA A 5 28.05 -0.39 5.08
C ALA A 5 26.69 -0.38 5.77
N VAL A 6 26.35 0.71 6.44
CA VAL A 6 24.96 1.00 6.78
C VAL A 6 24.20 0.86 5.46
N PRO A 7 23.22 -0.06 5.33
CA PRO A 7 22.35 -0.01 4.18
C PRO A 7 21.66 1.34 4.35
N SER A 8 22.08 2.33 3.56
CA SER A 8 21.25 3.49 3.30
C SER A 8 20.01 2.87 2.70
N LEU A 9 19.00 2.56 3.54
CA LEU A 9 17.77 1.93 3.08
C LEU A 9 17.33 2.78 1.91
N ASP A 10 17.37 2.23 0.70
CA ASP A 10 16.89 2.96 -0.45
C ASP A 10 15.50 3.46 -0.06
N PRO A 11 15.16 4.74 -0.27
CA PRO A 11 13.86 5.29 0.12
C PRO A 11 12.70 4.46 -0.45
N LEU A 12 12.97 3.76 -1.55
CA LEU A 12 12.12 2.76 -2.16
C LEU A 12 11.96 1.46 -1.35
N GLN A 13 13.00 0.95 -0.70
CA GLN A 13 12.88 -0.19 0.22
C GLN A 13 12.00 0.17 1.42
N SER A 14 12.25 1.31 2.06
CA SER A 14 11.38 1.78 3.15
C SER A 14 9.93 1.95 2.70
N LEU A 15 9.71 2.48 1.49
CA LEU A 15 8.38 2.62 0.91
C LEU A 15 7.69 1.25 0.67
N ARG A 16 8.44 0.25 0.23
CA ARG A 16 7.93 -1.12 0.01
C ARG A 16 7.56 -1.79 1.33
N GLU A 17 8.39 -1.68 2.36
CA GLU A 17 8.13 -2.24 3.69
C GLU A 17 6.93 -1.56 4.35
N GLU A 18 6.82 -0.24 4.21
CA GLU A 18 5.68 0.53 4.69
C GLU A 18 4.38 0.10 3.98
N PHE A 19 4.40 0.00 2.64
CA PHE A 19 3.25 -0.47 1.88
C PHE A 19 2.83 -1.89 2.27
N ARG A 20 3.80 -2.80 2.46
CA ARG A 20 3.54 -4.16 2.94
C ARG A 20 2.89 -4.16 4.32
N SER A 21 3.44 -3.38 5.26
CA SER A 21 2.89 -3.28 6.63
C SER A 21 1.47 -2.73 6.63
N HIS A 22 1.18 -1.74 5.77
CA HIS A 22 -0.18 -1.24 5.56
C HIS A 22 -1.10 -2.34 5.03
N LEU A 23 -0.68 -3.11 4.03
CA LEU A 23 -1.48 -4.23 3.52
C LEU A 23 -1.76 -5.27 4.62
N GLU A 24 -0.74 -5.65 5.38
CA GLU A 24 -0.90 -6.61 6.49
C GLU A 24 -1.87 -6.09 7.55
N THR A 25 -1.74 -4.83 7.95
CA THR A 25 -2.66 -4.17 8.90
C THR A 25 -4.08 -4.11 8.36
N PHE A 26 -4.24 -3.74 7.09
CA PHE A 26 -5.54 -3.65 6.42
C PHE A 26 -6.25 -5.01 6.41
N TYR A 27 -5.57 -6.06 5.95
CA TYR A 27 -6.15 -7.39 5.90
C TYR A 27 -6.40 -7.97 7.31
N ALA A 28 -5.51 -7.72 8.27
CA ALA A 28 -5.68 -8.14 9.66
C ALA A 28 -6.93 -7.51 10.30
N GLN A 29 -7.14 -6.21 10.12
CA GLN A 29 -8.32 -5.50 10.64
C GLN A 29 -9.62 -5.97 9.98
N LEU A 30 -9.57 -6.32 8.70
CA LEU A 30 -10.69 -6.92 7.99
C LEU A 30 -10.91 -8.40 8.35
N LYS A 31 -10.06 -8.99 9.21
CA LYS A 31 -10.04 -10.42 9.57
C LYS A 31 -9.93 -11.33 8.34
N LEU A 32 -9.19 -10.88 7.33
CA LEU A 32 -8.96 -11.58 6.08
C LEU A 32 -7.50 -12.00 5.98
N ALA A 33 -7.24 -13.13 5.34
CA ALA A 33 -5.88 -13.52 5.00
C ALA A 33 -5.38 -12.67 3.82
N PRO A 34 -4.25 -11.94 3.95
CA PRO A 34 -3.66 -11.21 2.83
C PRO A 34 -3.22 -12.21 1.74
N PRO A 35 -3.66 -12.04 0.48
CA PRO A 35 -3.25 -12.91 -0.60
C PRO A 35 -1.80 -12.61 -0.99
N TYR A 36 -0.85 -13.41 -0.48
CA TYR A 36 0.60 -13.20 -0.62
C TYR A 36 1.03 -12.84 -2.06
N GLU A 37 0.61 -13.64 -3.04
CA GLU A 37 0.88 -13.40 -4.47
C GLU A 37 0.46 -12.01 -4.95
N SER A 38 -0.75 -11.57 -4.56
CA SER A 38 -1.27 -10.26 -4.98
C SER A 38 -0.60 -9.11 -4.21
N VAL A 39 -0.24 -9.33 -2.95
CA VAL A 39 0.56 -8.39 -2.15
C VAL A 39 1.94 -8.19 -2.76
N GLU A 40 2.66 -9.27 -3.07
CA GLU A 40 3.97 -9.20 -3.73
C GLU A 40 3.88 -8.49 -5.09
N LYS A 41 2.83 -8.79 -5.86
CA LYS A 41 2.57 -8.11 -7.13
C LYS A 41 2.31 -6.61 -6.93
N ALA A 42 1.57 -6.21 -5.91
CA ALA A 42 1.33 -4.80 -5.59
C ALA A 42 2.63 -4.09 -5.23
N ILE A 43 3.46 -4.70 -4.38
CA ILE A 43 4.77 -4.15 -3.99
C ILE A 43 5.67 -3.98 -5.22
N ARG A 44 5.74 -4.98 -6.09
CA ARG A 44 6.51 -4.89 -7.35
C ARG A 44 5.96 -3.78 -8.25
N THR A 45 4.63 -3.69 -8.40
CA THR A 45 3.97 -2.67 -9.22
C THR A 45 4.25 -1.26 -8.71
N LEU A 46 4.17 -1.04 -7.39
CA LEU A 46 4.55 0.22 -6.76
C LEU A 46 6.00 0.57 -7.06
N THR A 47 6.90 -0.40 -6.89
CA THR A 47 8.34 -0.21 -7.08
C THR A 47 8.64 0.21 -8.52
N THR A 48 8.07 -0.49 -9.50
CA THR A 48 8.20 -0.17 -10.93
C THR A 48 7.60 1.18 -11.27
N ALA A 49 6.41 1.50 -10.73
CA ALA A 49 5.76 2.79 -10.96
C ALA A 49 6.61 3.95 -10.42
N VAL A 50 7.09 3.84 -9.17
CA VAL A 50 7.94 4.86 -8.55
C VAL A 50 9.28 5.01 -9.29
N HIS A 51 9.90 3.92 -9.72
CA HIS A 51 11.12 4.00 -10.54
C HIS A 51 10.90 4.69 -11.89
N ALA A 52 9.72 4.52 -12.49
CA ALA A 52 9.36 5.15 -13.75
C ALA A 52 9.04 6.65 -13.59
N LEU A 53 8.71 7.10 -12.37
CA LEU A 53 8.47 8.52 -12.08
C LEU A 53 9.79 9.33 -12.13
N PRO A 54 9.74 10.60 -12.54
CA PRO A 54 10.88 11.50 -12.44
C PRO A 54 11.29 11.74 -10.98
N LYS A 55 12.59 11.95 -10.75
CA LYS A 55 13.19 12.19 -9.41
C LYS A 55 12.43 13.18 -8.51
N PRO A 56 11.93 14.34 -8.99
CA PRO A 56 11.13 15.25 -8.13
C PRO A 56 9.84 14.61 -7.60
N GLU A 57 9.18 13.76 -8.40
CA GLU A 57 7.98 13.04 -7.95
C GLU A 57 8.31 11.89 -7.00
N GLN A 58 9.47 11.25 -7.18
CA GLN A 58 9.98 10.28 -6.21
C GLN A 58 10.28 10.96 -4.87
N ALA A 59 10.92 12.13 -4.87
CA ALA A 59 11.20 12.90 -3.66
C ALA A 59 9.92 13.40 -2.96
N ARG A 60 8.85 13.64 -3.72
CA ARG A 60 7.52 13.96 -3.16
C ARG A 60 6.96 12.83 -2.30
N LEU A 61 7.30 11.57 -2.55
CA LEU A 61 6.80 10.46 -1.71
C LEU A 61 7.24 10.56 -0.25
N SER A 62 8.41 11.13 0.00
CA SER A 62 8.94 11.32 1.36
C SER A 62 8.39 12.56 2.06
N THR A 63 7.83 13.51 1.31
CA THR A 63 7.39 14.83 1.82
C THR A 63 5.88 15.02 1.78
N ASP A 64 5.18 14.28 0.92
CA ASP A 64 3.75 14.35 0.70
C ASP A 64 3.10 12.98 0.98
N PRO A 65 2.51 12.79 2.17
CA PRO A 65 1.84 11.55 2.51
C PRO A 65 0.61 11.27 1.64
N ALA A 66 -0.10 12.29 1.15
CA ALA A 66 -1.25 12.10 0.28
C ALA A 66 -0.83 11.55 -1.09
N TRP A 67 0.25 12.09 -1.65
CA TRP A 67 0.85 11.57 -2.89
C TRP A 67 1.30 10.11 -2.73
N ARG A 68 1.94 9.79 -1.60
CA ARG A 68 2.35 8.43 -1.26
C ARG A 68 1.17 7.46 -1.18
N TRP A 69 0.10 7.84 -0.48
CA TRP A 69 -1.13 7.06 -0.42
C TRP A 69 -1.78 6.88 -1.80
N ALA A 70 -1.70 7.87 -2.69
CA ALA A 70 -2.17 7.74 -4.06
C ALA A 70 -1.38 6.67 -4.86
N GLN A 71 -0.04 6.63 -4.71
CA GLN A 71 0.78 5.58 -5.33
C GLN A 71 0.47 4.20 -4.77
N PHE A 72 0.29 4.08 -3.45
CA PHE A 72 -0.14 2.84 -2.80
C PHE A 72 -1.48 2.35 -3.36
N ARG A 73 -2.46 3.25 -3.44
CA ARG A 73 -3.80 2.96 -3.96
C ARG A 73 -3.74 2.50 -5.42
N GLN A 74 -2.94 3.16 -6.26
CA GLN A 74 -2.77 2.77 -7.65
C GLN A 74 -2.15 1.37 -7.78
N ALA A 75 -1.07 1.11 -7.04
CA ALA A 75 -0.42 -0.20 -7.05
C ALA A 75 -1.33 -1.31 -6.52
N PHE A 76 -2.12 -1.00 -5.48
CA PHE A 76 -3.14 -1.89 -4.93
C PHE A 76 -4.17 -2.29 -6.00
N ASP A 77 -4.72 -1.31 -6.73
CA ASP A 77 -5.71 -1.59 -7.77
C ASP A 77 -5.12 -2.40 -8.94
N GLN A 78 -3.97 -1.97 -9.47
CA GLN A 78 -3.29 -2.64 -10.59
C GLN A 78 -2.85 -4.08 -10.28
N SER A 79 -2.52 -4.37 -9.02
CA SER A 79 -2.20 -5.73 -8.59
C SER A 79 -3.40 -6.69 -8.67
N GLY A 80 -4.62 -6.15 -8.63
CA GLY A 80 -5.87 -6.90 -8.54
C GLY A 80 -6.33 -7.19 -7.11
N LEU A 81 -5.66 -6.64 -6.08
CA LEU A 81 -6.11 -6.72 -4.69
C LEU A 81 -7.52 -6.13 -4.50
N SER A 82 -7.87 -5.07 -5.25
CA SER A 82 -9.21 -4.45 -5.27
C SER A 82 -10.32 -5.41 -5.73
N LYS A 83 -9.96 -6.46 -6.49
CA LYS A 83 -10.90 -7.50 -6.93
C LYS A 83 -10.99 -8.64 -5.92
N LYS A 84 -9.96 -8.83 -5.08
CA LYS A 84 -9.94 -9.88 -4.05
C LYS A 84 -10.83 -9.48 -2.88
N HIS A 85 -11.68 -10.41 -2.44
CA HIS A 85 -12.60 -10.19 -1.32
C HIS A 85 -13.52 -8.96 -1.51
N ARG A 86 -13.72 -8.48 -2.75
CA ARG A 86 -14.45 -7.23 -3.02
C ARG A 86 -15.80 -7.17 -2.33
N GLY A 87 -16.60 -8.25 -2.40
CA GLY A 87 -17.93 -8.29 -1.76
C GLY A 87 -17.86 -8.15 -0.24
N ILE A 88 -16.88 -8.80 0.40
CA ILE A 88 -16.70 -8.73 1.85
C ILE A 88 -16.22 -7.34 2.24
N ILE A 89 -15.19 -6.82 1.56
CA ILE A 89 -14.61 -5.51 1.87
C ILE A 89 -15.58 -4.38 1.57
N ALA A 90 -16.36 -4.45 0.49
CA ALA A 90 -17.42 -3.47 0.20
C ALA A 90 -18.51 -3.47 1.29
N GLY A 91 -18.89 -4.65 1.79
CA GLY A 91 -19.80 -4.79 2.92
C GLY A 91 -19.24 -4.19 4.21
N LEU A 92 -17.95 -4.42 4.49
CA LEU A 92 -17.24 -3.85 5.65
C LEU A 92 -17.04 -2.33 5.52
N ALA A 93 -16.73 -1.84 4.32
CA ALA A 93 -16.56 -0.41 4.04
C ALA A 93 -17.87 0.37 4.30
N ARG A 94 -19.03 -0.26 4.06
CA ARG A 94 -20.33 0.33 4.41
C ARG A 94 -20.49 0.54 5.93
N ASN A 95 -19.81 -0.27 6.74
CA ASN A 95 -19.73 -0.14 8.18
C ASN A 95 -18.32 0.31 8.61
N ARG A 96 -17.78 1.34 7.96
CA ARG A 96 -16.44 1.89 8.23
C ARG A 96 -16.18 2.13 9.71
N SER A 97 -17.16 2.63 10.45
CA SER A 97 -17.07 2.94 11.88
C SER A 97 -16.89 1.70 12.76
N ALA A 98 -17.22 0.50 12.26
CA ALA A 98 -16.97 -0.77 12.95
C ALA A 98 -15.56 -1.32 12.68
N LEU A 99 -14.83 -0.73 11.74
CA LEU A 99 -13.44 -1.07 11.45
C LEU A 99 -12.52 -0.16 12.28
N ASP A 100 -11.70 -0.76 13.13
CA ASP A 100 -10.65 -0.07 13.90
C ASP A 100 -9.43 0.22 13.02
N LEU A 101 -9.69 0.89 11.89
CA LEU A 101 -8.70 1.25 10.87
C LEU A 101 -8.50 2.77 10.86
N PRO A 102 -7.25 3.27 10.84
CA PRO A 102 -6.97 4.70 10.69
C PRO A 102 -7.62 5.30 9.43
N PRO A 103 -7.99 6.59 9.43
CA PRO A 103 -8.71 7.23 8.32
C PRO A 103 -7.91 7.21 7.00
N GLU A 104 -6.60 7.03 7.04
CA GLU A 104 -5.79 6.94 5.82
C GLU A 104 -6.12 5.69 4.98
N PHE A 105 -6.60 4.61 5.62
CA PHE A 105 -7.01 3.38 4.93
C PHE A 105 -8.30 3.55 4.12
N ASP A 106 -9.00 4.68 4.27
CA ASP A 106 -10.11 5.04 3.38
C ASP A 106 -9.65 5.19 1.92
N ASN A 107 -8.36 5.47 1.68
CA ASN A 107 -7.77 5.42 0.33
C ASN A 107 -7.92 4.03 -0.32
N PHE A 108 -7.80 2.95 0.47
CA PHE A 108 -8.02 1.58 -0.01
C PHE A 108 -9.49 1.21 -0.02
N LEU A 109 -10.23 1.53 1.05
CA LEU A 109 -11.67 1.21 1.13
C LEU A 109 -12.47 1.89 0.01
N GLY A 110 -12.06 3.08 -0.41
CA GLY A 110 -12.63 3.79 -1.54
C GLY A 110 -12.54 3.05 -2.88
N LEU A 111 -11.65 2.05 -3.01
CA LEU A 111 -11.61 1.17 -4.20
C LEU A 111 -12.74 0.13 -4.21
N PHE A 112 -13.38 -0.11 -3.07
CA PHE A 112 -14.43 -1.13 -2.90
C PHE A 112 -15.84 -0.54 -2.81
N SER A 113 -15.96 0.77 -2.59
CA SER A 113 -17.24 1.49 -2.48
C SER A 113 -17.79 1.99 -3.82
N ALA A 114 -17.12 1.71 -4.94
CA ALA A 114 -17.55 2.05 -6.31
C ALA A 114 -18.44 0.98 -6.96
#